data_AF-A0A3D0VHE2-F1
#
_entry.id   AF-A0A3D0VHE2-F1
#
_cell.length_a   1.000
_cell.length_b   1.000
_cell.length_c   1.000
_cell.angle_alpha   90.00
_cell.angle_beta   90.00
_cell.angle_gamma   90.00
#
_symmetry.space_group_name_H-M   'P 1'
#
loop_
_entity.id
_entity.type
_entity.pdbx_description
1 polymer ?
#
loop_
_entity_poly.entity_id
_entity_poly.type
_entity_poly.pdbx_seq_one_letter_code
_entity_poly.pdbx_strand_id
1 'polypeptide(L)' 'SQDGRMIEYVDHLHEHFAEPVRIVNGRYAAPELPGTGAEMLSASRARWEFPAGAGWLEVGDRAAVTGGSVTGAGALR' A
#
# COMPACT_ATOMS: atom_id res chain seq x y z
N SER A 1 4.77 31.24 -10.07
CA SER A 1 6.17 30.84 -9.84
C SER A 1 6.18 29.66 -8.89
N GLN A 2 7.04 28.66 -9.11
CA GLN A 2 7.43 27.71 -8.07
C GLN A 2 8.75 28.27 -7.52
N ASP A 3 8.72 28.97 -6.39
CA ASP A 3 9.90 29.69 -5.88
C ASP A 3 10.95 28.72 -5.30
N GLY A 4 11.50 27.83 -6.14
CA GLY A 4 12.38 26.74 -5.74
C GLY A 4 11.73 25.66 -4.88
N ARG A 5 10.39 25.65 -4.75
CA ARG A 5 9.65 24.68 -3.92
C ARG A 5 9.05 23.57 -4.77
N MET A 6 9.27 22.32 -4.36
CA MET A 6 8.78 21.12 -5.03
C MET A 6 8.16 20.16 -4.00
N ILE A 7 7.27 19.28 -4.46
CA ILE A 7 6.73 18.17 -3.69
C ILE A 7 7.44 16.90 -4.17
N GLU A 8 7.87 16.05 -3.24
CA GLU A 8 8.49 14.76 -3.56
C GLU A 8 7.49 13.82 -4.26
N TYR A 9 7.99 12.96 -5.16
CA TYR A 9 7.20 11.94 -5.83
C TYR A 9 7.98 10.62 -5.92
N VAL A 10 7.29 9.52 -5.65
CA VAL A 10 7.81 8.15 -5.79
C VAL A 10 6.74 7.32 -6.48
N ASP A 11 7.10 6.56 -7.51
CA ASP A 11 6.14 5.84 -8.36
C ASP A 11 5.76 4.46 -7.79
N HIS A 12 5.24 4.41 -6.57
CA HIS A 12 4.93 3.16 -5.88
C HIS A 12 3.55 3.21 -5.21
N LEU A 13 2.78 2.13 -5.37
CA LEU A 13 1.54 1.83 -4.63
C LEU A 13 0.34 2.76 -4.90
N HIS A 14 0.45 3.72 -5.82
CA HIS A 14 -0.64 4.64 -6.16
C HIS A 14 -1.90 3.91 -6.64
N GLU A 15 -1.74 2.73 -7.25
CA GLU A 15 -2.82 1.86 -7.70
C GLU A 15 -3.75 1.37 -6.57
N HIS A 16 -3.35 1.53 -5.31
CA HIS A 16 -4.14 1.09 -4.16
C HIS A 16 -5.07 2.16 -3.59
N PHE A 17 -5.06 3.38 -4.12
CA PHE A 17 -5.90 4.50 -3.66
C PHE A 17 -7.10 4.75 -4.59
N ALA A 18 -8.22 5.20 -4.02
CA ALA A 18 -9.44 5.51 -4.76
C ALA A 18 -9.28 6.73 -5.67
N GLU A 19 -8.41 7.67 -5.27
CA GLU A 19 -8.02 8.84 -6.06
C GLU A 19 -6.48 8.91 -6.15
N PRO A 20 -5.85 8.20 -7.09
CA PRO A 20 -4.40 8.25 -7.26
C PRO A 20 -3.95 9.65 -7.70
N VAL A 21 -2.76 10.04 -7.25
CA VAL A 21 -2.09 11.27 -7.70
C VAL A 21 -1.95 11.26 -9.23
N ARG A 22 -2.14 12.43 -9.85
CA ARG A 22 -1.82 12.65 -11.26
C ARG A 22 -0.64 13.61 -11.39
N ILE A 23 0.39 13.19 -12.12
CA ILE A 23 1.54 14.02 -12.48
C ILE A 23 1.40 14.46 -13.94
N VAL A 24 1.37 15.77 -14.18
CA VAL A 24 1.30 16.36 -15.52
C VAL A 24 2.51 17.26 -15.72
N ASN A 25 3.37 16.91 -16.68
CA ASN A 25 4.60 17.66 -16.97
C ASN A 25 5.46 17.91 -15.72
N GLY A 26 5.63 16.88 -14.88
CA GLY A 26 6.43 16.95 -13.65
C GLY A 26 5.79 17.74 -12.51
N ARG A 27 4.47 17.95 -12.52
CA ARG A 27 3.72 18.69 -11.49
C ARG A 27 2.52 17.90 -11.01
N TYR A 28 2.24 17.97 -9.72
CA TYR A 28 0.99 17.47 -9.15
C TYR A 28 -0.20 18.26 -9.72
N ALA A 29 -1.16 17.55 -10.30
CA ALA A 29 -2.48 18.12 -10.57
C ALA A 29 -3.30 18.13 -9.27
N ALA A 30 -4.19 19.12 -9.13
CA ALA A 30 -5.10 19.16 -8.00
C ALA A 30 -6.05 17.93 -8.03
N PRO A 31 -6.37 17.34 -6.86
CA PRO A 31 -7.43 16.35 -6.72
C PRO A 31 -8.80 16.90 -7.18
N GLU A 32 -9.66 16.03 -7.66
CA GLU A 32 -11.00 16.35 -8.16
C GLU A 32 -12.11 15.82 -7.22
N LEU A 33 -11.85 14.76 -6.46
CA LEU A 33 -12.81 14.20 -5.52
C LEU A 33 -12.69 14.84 -4.13
N PRO A 34 -13.80 14.92 -3.37
CA PRO A 34 -13.77 15.43 -2.00
C PRO A 34 -13.02 14.47 -1.08
N GLY A 35 -12.14 15.00 -0.23
CA GLY A 35 -11.43 14.24 0.80
C GLY A 35 -9.97 14.63 0.91
N THR A 36 -9.19 13.79 1.60
CA THR A 36 -7.75 13.97 1.79
C THR A 36 -6.90 13.15 0.83
N GLY A 37 -7.51 12.34 -0.06
CA GLY A 37 -6.83 11.36 -0.90
C GLY A 37 -6.37 10.09 -0.18
N ALA A 38 -6.74 9.91 1.09
CA ALA A 38 -6.29 8.79 1.92
C ALA A 38 -7.11 7.49 1.76
N GLU A 39 -8.21 7.52 1.01
CA GLU A 39 -9.06 6.33 0.84
C GLU A 39 -8.36 5.28 -0.02
N MET A 40 -8.15 4.10 0.56
CA MET A 40 -7.64 2.92 -0.15
C MET A 40 -8.78 2.08 -0.73
N LEU A 41 -8.54 1.46 -1.89
CA LEU A 41 -9.45 0.48 -2.47
C LEU A 41 -9.68 -0.69 -1.50
N SER A 42 -10.94 -1.10 -1.33
CA SER A 42 -11.32 -2.20 -0.44
C SER A 42 -10.62 -3.52 -0.80
N ALA A 43 -10.45 -3.80 -2.10
CA ALA A 43 -9.73 -4.97 -2.60
C ALA A 43 -8.24 -4.96 -2.19
N SER A 44 -7.58 -3.80 -2.24
CA SER A 44 -6.19 -3.65 -1.80
C SER A 44 -6.06 -3.93 -0.31
N ARG A 45 -6.98 -3.38 0.50
CA ARG A 45 -7.02 -3.62 1.95
C ARG A 45 -7.21 -5.10 2.27
N ALA A 46 -8.18 -5.77 1.64
CA ALA A 46 -8.44 -7.20 1.86
C ALA A 46 -7.27 -8.09 1.43
N ARG A 47 -6.62 -7.78 0.30
CA ARG A 47 -5.49 -8.57 -0.21
C ARG A 47 -4.26 -8.47 0.69
N TRP A 48 -3.97 -7.29 1.20
CA TRP A 48 -2.73 -6.98 1.92
C TRP A 48 -2.93 -6.80 3.44
N GLU A 49 -4.07 -7.22 3.97
CA GLU A 49 -4.32 -7.26 5.42
C GLU A 49 -3.32 -8.20 6.10
N PHE A 50 -2.50 -7.69 7.01
CA PHE A 50 -1.56 -8.54 7.74
C PHE A 50 -2.25 -9.21 8.93
N PRO A 51 -1.98 -10.50 9.22
CA PRO A 51 -1.15 -11.44 8.46
C PRO A 51 -1.93 -12.30 7.44
N ALA A 52 -3.26 -12.19 7.43
CA ALA A 52 -4.13 -13.20 6.81
C ALA A 52 -4.48 -12.94 5.34
N GLY A 53 -4.20 -11.74 4.82
CA GLY A 53 -4.48 -11.34 3.46
C GLY A 53 -3.74 -12.22 2.45
N ALA A 54 -4.39 -12.53 1.34
CA ALA A 54 -3.85 -13.44 0.34
C ALA A 54 -2.46 -13.03 -0.18
N GLY A 55 -2.16 -11.72 -0.24
CA GLY A 55 -0.84 -11.22 -0.61
C GLY A 55 0.26 -11.55 0.40
N TRP A 56 -0.07 -11.58 1.70
CA TRP A 56 0.88 -11.98 2.74
C TRP A 56 1.14 -13.49 2.74
N LEU A 57 0.11 -14.30 2.56
CA LEU A 57 0.25 -15.76 2.42
C LEU A 57 1.12 -16.10 1.20
N GLU A 58 0.84 -15.45 0.07
CA GLU A 58 1.61 -15.62 -1.17
C GLU A 58 3.08 -15.22 -1.03
N VAL A 59 3.39 -14.13 -0.31
CA VAL A 59 4.78 -13.74 -0.02
C VAL A 59 5.44 -14.69 0.98
N GLY A 60 4.71 -15.13 2.01
CA GLY A 60 5.19 -16.10 3.00
C GLY A 60 5.59 -17.43 2.36
N ASP A 61 4.81 -17.91 1.38
CA ASP A 61 5.10 -19.13 0.62
C ASP A 61 6.34 -19.00 -0.29
N ARG A 62 6.71 -17.76 -0.66
CA ARG A 62 7.85 -17.48 -1.56
C ARG A 62 9.11 -17.00 -0.82
N ALA A 63 8.98 -16.55 0.41
CA ALA A 63 10.13 -16.21 1.22
C ALA A 63 10.96 -17.49 1.43
N ALA A 64 12.27 -17.41 1.21
CA ALA A 64 13.17 -18.48 1.64
C ALA A 64 13.04 -18.60 3.15
N VAL A 65 12.24 -19.55 3.62
CA VAL A 65 12.06 -19.81 5.04
C VAL A 65 13.37 -20.39 5.54
N THR A 66 14.23 -19.57 6.14
CA THR A 66 15.32 -20.07 6.97
C THR A 66 14.65 -20.82 8.13
N GLY A 67 14.57 -22.14 8.00
CA GLY A 67 13.67 -23.01 8.77
C GLY A 67 13.62 -22.69 10.26
N GLY A 68 12.42 -22.28 10.70
CA GLY A 68 12.04 -22.18 12.10
C GLY A 68 10.56 -22.51 12.20
N SER A 69 10.25 -23.80 12.30
CA SER A 69 8.90 -24.28 12.62
C SER A 69 8.43 -23.64 13.92
N VAL A 70 7.54 -22.65 13.85
CA VAL A 70 6.74 -22.24 15.00
C VAL A 70 5.62 -23.27 15.15
N THR A 71 5.95 -24.40 15.76
CA THR A 71 4.93 -25.22 16.43
C THR A 71 4.56 -24.49 17.71
N GLY A 72 3.36 -23.89 17.73
CA GLY A 72 2.88 -23.16 18.88
C GLY A 72 1.42 -22.73 18.77
N ALA A 73 0.53 -23.64 18.43
CA ALA A 73 -0.89 -23.48 18.74
C ALA A 73 -1.07 -23.58 20.28
N GLY A 74 -0.77 -22.47 20.96
CA GLY A 74 -1.13 -22.26 22.36
C GLY A 74 -2.43 -21.48 22.40
N ALA A 75 -3.53 -22.17 22.70
CA ALA A 75 -4.84 -21.57 22.96
C ALA A 75 -4.73 -20.45 24.00
N LEU A 76 -5.15 -19.24 23.63
CA LEU A 76 -5.40 -18.16 24.59
C LEU A 76 -6.64 -18.54 25.40
N ARG A 77 -6.44 -18.82 26.69
CA ARG A 77 -7.41 -18.51 27.74
C ARG A 77 -7.17 -17.10 28.22
#